data_AF-A0A343TL97-F1
#
_entry.id   AF-A0A343TL97-F1
#
_cell.length_a   1.000
_cell.length_b   1.000
_cell.length_c   1.000
_cell.angle_alpha   90.00
_cell.angle_beta   90.00
_cell.angle_gamma   90.00
#
_symmetry.space_group_name_H-M   'P 1'
#
loop_
_entity.id
_entity.type
_entity.pdbx_description
1 polymer ?
#
loop_
_entity_poly.entity_id
_entity_poly.type
_entity_poly.pdbx_seq_one_letter_code
_entity_poly.pdbx_strand_id
1 'polypeptide(L)'
;MVPCDPGNYDRTVGSPVDLDEYPDRPEPLQNMTEARFWGARDGEGNQSYFEKMEPGDLVLFYQESQYIGAGVIGTTFEDEEGWVRTTFWKNAPSTLIYTINNFSSISVPRSKVNQLFDYKTDYYPQGLTRVADHRVTNRLAAIKLALEKVSD
;
A
#
# COMPACT_ATOMS: atom_id res chain seq x y z
N MET A 1 -1.37 1.99 6.80
CA MET A 1 -2.05 3.13 6.15
C MET A 1 -1.01 3.95 5.44
N VAL A 2 -1.25 4.34 4.20
CA VAL A 2 -0.26 4.99 3.32
C VAL A 2 -0.91 6.14 2.56
N PRO A 3 -0.44 7.39 2.72
CA PRO A 3 -0.84 8.49 1.84
C PRO A 3 -0.21 8.28 0.45
N CYS A 4 -0.99 8.46 -0.61
CA CYS A 4 -0.52 8.31 -1.99
C CYS A 4 -0.90 9.52 -2.84
N ASP A 5 -0.07 9.86 -3.83
CA ASP A 5 -0.44 10.86 -4.83
C ASP A 5 -1.33 10.20 -5.90
N PRO A 6 -2.40 10.87 -6.38
CA PRO A 6 -3.37 10.25 -7.28
C PRO A 6 -2.75 9.71 -8.56
N GLY A 7 -1.85 10.49 -9.18
CA GLY A 7 -1.27 10.15 -10.47
C GLY A 7 -0.40 8.90 -10.44
N ASN A 8 0.43 8.71 -9.42
CA ASN A 8 1.21 7.49 -9.28
C ASN A 8 0.34 6.33 -8.79
N TYR A 9 -0.62 6.59 -7.90
CA TYR A 9 -1.51 5.55 -7.37
C TYR A 9 -2.22 4.82 -8.50
N ASP A 10 -2.83 5.55 -9.43
CA ASP A 10 -3.56 4.95 -10.54
C ASP A 10 -2.65 4.11 -11.45
N ARG A 11 -1.38 4.51 -11.60
CA ARG A 11 -0.39 3.85 -12.46
C ARG A 11 0.05 2.49 -11.93
N THR A 12 0.21 2.33 -10.61
CA THR A 12 0.86 1.13 -10.06
C THR A 12 0.05 0.41 -8.99
N VAL A 13 -1.02 1.02 -8.47
CA VAL A 13 -1.90 0.42 -7.46
C VAL A 13 -3.34 0.33 -7.92
N GLY A 14 -3.88 1.39 -8.53
CA GLY A 14 -5.26 1.44 -9.02
C GLY A 14 -5.49 0.50 -10.20
N SER A 15 -4.50 0.36 -11.08
CA SER A 15 -4.43 -0.68 -12.11
C SER A 15 -3.18 -1.55 -11.93
N PRO A 16 -3.23 -2.86 -12.26
CA PRO A 16 -2.04 -3.68 -12.26
C PRO A 16 -1.15 -3.27 -13.45
N VAL A 17 0.16 -3.28 -13.23
CA VAL A 17 1.16 -3.07 -14.28
C VAL A 17 1.38 -4.40 -14.98
N ASP A 18 1.25 -4.41 -16.31
CA ASP A 18 1.73 -5.51 -17.14
C ASP A 18 3.26 -5.47 -17.15
N LEU A 19 3.88 -6.44 -16.48
CA LEU A 19 5.33 -6.49 -16.33
C LEU A 19 6.01 -7.03 -17.58
N ASP A 20 5.29 -7.72 -18.48
CA ASP A 20 5.87 -8.26 -19.71
C ASP A 20 6.23 -7.16 -20.72
N GLU A 21 5.69 -5.95 -20.55
CA GLU A 21 6.15 -4.74 -21.25
C GLU A 21 7.53 -4.25 -20.79
N TYR A 22 8.07 -4.80 -19.68
CA TYR A 22 9.31 -4.37 -19.05
C TYR A 22 10.29 -5.54 -18.81
N PRO A 23 11.07 -5.95 -19.82
CA PRO A 23 11.99 -7.08 -19.71
C PRO A 23 13.20 -6.79 -18.81
N ASP A 24 13.49 -5.53 -18.52
CA ASP A 24 14.56 -5.06 -17.64
C ASP A 24 14.12 -4.93 -16.16
N ARG A 25 12.93 -5.42 -15.82
CA ARG A 25 12.38 -5.39 -14.46
C ARG A 25 13.31 -6.06 -13.43
N PRO A 26 13.35 -5.54 -12.19
CA PRO A 26 14.21 -6.06 -11.14
C PRO A 26 13.84 -7.50 -10.74
N GLU A 27 14.81 -8.25 -10.21
CA GLU A 27 14.70 -9.67 -9.87
C GLU A 27 13.44 -10.05 -9.07
N PRO A 28 13.02 -9.28 -8.05
CA PRO A 28 11.78 -9.55 -7.31
C PRO A 28 10.50 -9.53 -8.15
N LEU A 29 10.52 -8.90 -9.33
CA LEU A 29 9.40 -8.81 -10.27
C LEU A 29 9.59 -9.72 -11.50
N GLN A 30 10.75 -10.37 -11.68
CA GLN A 30 11.05 -11.13 -12.90
C GLN A 30 10.09 -12.28 -13.16
N ASN A 31 9.59 -12.94 -12.11
CA ASN A 31 8.69 -14.09 -12.23
C ASN A 31 7.20 -13.71 -12.25
N MET A 32 6.88 -12.42 -12.33
CA MET A 32 5.50 -11.91 -12.35
C MET A 32 5.16 -11.39 -13.74
N THR A 33 3.98 -11.73 -14.25
CA THR A 33 3.43 -11.18 -15.50
C THR A 33 2.70 -9.86 -15.26
N GLU A 34 2.09 -9.72 -14.08
CA GLU A 34 1.44 -8.48 -13.65
C GLU A 34 1.72 -8.22 -12.17
N ALA A 35 1.79 -6.95 -11.79
CA ALA A 35 1.92 -6.57 -10.39
C ALA A 35 1.24 -5.24 -10.07
N ARG A 36 0.70 -5.15 -8.85
CA ARG A 36 0.44 -3.87 -8.19
C ARG A 36 1.55 -3.63 -7.19
N PHE A 37 2.09 -2.42 -7.12
CA PHE A 37 3.15 -2.07 -6.18
C PHE A 37 3.13 -0.59 -5.81
N TRP A 38 3.71 -0.30 -4.66
CA TRP A 38 3.87 1.05 -4.16
C TRP A 38 5.23 1.24 -3.49
N GLY A 39 5.63 2.50 -3.34
CA GLY A 39 6.91 2.87 -2.74
C GLY A 39 6.71 3.78 -1.54
N ALA A 40 7.36 3.47 -0.43
CA ALA A 40 7.51 4.43 0.66
C ALA A 40 8.67 5.38 0.34
N ARG A 41 8.52 6.67 0.66
CA ARG A 41 9.61 7.64 0.53
C ARG A 41 10.72 7.33 1.53
N ASP A 42 11.95 7.57 1.15
CA ASP A 42 13.09 7.37 2.04
C ASP A 42 13.04 8.35 3.23
N GLY A 43 13.29 7.82 4.44
CA GLY A 43 13.27 8.55 5.70
C GLY A 43 13.23 7.60 6.89
N GLU A 44 13.92 7.93 7.99
CA GLU A 44 14.15 7.03 9.13
C GLU A 44 12.87 6.35 9.66
N GLY A 45 11.75 7.07 9.69
CA GLY A 45 10.46 6.51 10.11
C GLY A 45 9.90 5.48 9.14
N ASN A 46 9.95 5.74 7.83
CA ASN A 46 9.40 4.84 6.82
C ASN A 46 10.23 3.56 6.69
N GLN A 47 11.56 3.68 6.82
CA GLN A 47 12.47 2.54 6.77
C GLN A 47 12.19 1.55 7.91
N SER A 48 12.02 2.02 9.15
CA SER A 48 11.69 1.13 10.27
C SER A 48 10.35 0.41 10.11
N TYR A 49 9.37 1.02 9.45
CA TYR A 49 8.10 0.34 9.15
C TYR A 49 8.24 -0.64 7.99
N PHE A 50 8.99 -0.28 6.96
CA PHE A 50 9.25 -1.12 5.80
C PHE A 50 9.99 -2.41 6.19
N GLU A 51 11.03 -2.31 7.02
CA GLU A 51 11.78 -3.46 7.56
C GLU A 51 10.90 -4.43 8.37
N LYS A 52 9.78 -3.95 8.91
CA LYS A 52 8.83 -4.73 9.70
C LYS A 52 7.62 -5.19 8.88
N MET A 53 7.56 -4.89 7.59
CA MET A 53 6.52 -5.39 6.70
C MET A 53 6.77 -6.85 6.39
N GLU A 54 5.75 -7.66 6.58
CA GLU A 54 5.79 -9.07 6.22
C GLU A 54 4.78 -9.38 5.10
N PRO A 55 5.11 -10.32 4.19
CA PRO A 55 4.13 -10.90 3.28
C PRO A 55 2.89 -11.36 4.05
N GLY A 56 1.71 -10.90 3.65
CA GLY A 56 0.45 -11.17 4.36
C GLY A 56 -0.12 -9.99 5.17
N ASP A 57 0.67 -8.94 5.39
CA ASP A 57 0.20 -7.74 6.10
C ASP A 57 -0.87 -6.97 5.32
N LEU A 58 -1.85 -6.40 6.05
CA LEU A 58 -2.86 -5.52 5.44
C LEU A 58 -2.25 -4.15 5.12
N VAL A 59 -2.44 -3.69 3.89
CA VAL A 59 -2.16 -2.31 3.49
C VAL A 59 -3.45 -1.59 3.10
N LEU A 60 -3.57 -0.35 3.56
CA LEU A 60 -4.70 0.56 3.26
C LEU A 60 -4.16 1.85 2.66
N PHE A 61 -4.70 2.22 1.49
CA PHE A 61 -4.33 3.41 0.74
C PHE A 61 -5.32 4.53 1.01
N TYR A 62 -4.79 5.71 1.31
CA TYR A 62 -5.55 6.87 1.74
C TYR A 62 -5.30 8.06 0.81
N GLN A 63 -6.39 8.72 0.37
CA GLN A 63 -6.40 9.97 -0.39
C GLN A 63 -7.57 10.83 0.07
N GLU A 64 -7.41 12.16 0.05
CA GLU A 64 -8.53 13.12 0.17
C GLU A 64 -9.57 12.82 1.27
N SER A 65 -9.14 12.41 2.46
CA SER A 65 -10.02 12.06 3.62
C SER A 65 -10.73 10.70 3.55
N GLN A 66 -10.40 9.85 2.57
CA GLN A 66 -10.97 8.52 2.39
C GLN A 66 -9.90 7.47 2.17
N TYR A 67 -10.23 6.24 2.55
CA TYR A 67 -9.49 5.06 2.11
C TYR A 67 -10.06 4.61 0.77
N ILE A 68 -9.18 4.50 -0.22
CA ILE A 68 -9.54 4.26 -1.62
C ILE A 68 -9.15 2.85 -2.12
N GLY A 69 -8.32 2.15 -1.35
CA GLY A 69 -7.88 0.80 -1.69
C GLY A 69 -7.40 0.03 -0.47
N ALA A 70 -7.58 -1.28 -0.54
CA ALA A 70 -7.09 -2.23 0.45
C ALA A 70 -6.41 -3.40 -0.27
N GLY A 71 -5.32 -3.90 0.30
CA GLY A 71 -4.58 -5.03 -0.26
C GLY A 71 -3.74 -5.74 0.78
N VAL A 72 -2.96 -6.71 0.33
CA VAL A 72 -2.08 -7.52 1.17
C VAL A 72 -0.65 -7.38 0.66
N ILE A 73 0.30 -7.14 1.55
CA ILE A 73 1.72 -7.08 1.18
C ILE A 73 2.13 -8.43 0.57
N GLY A 74 2.73 -8.37 -0.63
CA GLY A 74 3.29 -9.51 -1.32
C GLY A 74 4.77 -9.68 -1.01
N THR A 75 5.64 -9.09 -1.84
CA THR A 75 7.09 -9.05 -1.63
C THR A 75 7.53 -7.62 -1.34
N THR A 76 8.62 -7.48 -0.60
CA THR A 76 9.29 -6.19 -0.34
C THR A 76 10.70 -6.24 -0.95
N PHE A 77 11.19 -5.11 -1.47
CA PHE A 77 12.56 -4.98 -1.96
C PHE A 77 13.00 -3.52 -2.03
N GLU A 78 14.32 -3.31 -2.05
CA GLU A 78 14.91 -2.00 -2.30
C GLU A 78 15.24 -1.85 -3.80
N ASP A 79 14.74 -0.78 -4.41
CA ASP A 79 15.00 -0.43 -5.81
C ASP A 79 16.22 0.49 -5.90
N GLU A 80 17.41 -0.07 -5.59
CA GLU A 80 18.67 0.67 -5.56
C GLU A 80 18.99 1.33 -6.91
N GLU A 81 18.73 0.61 -8.01
CA GLU A 81 18.93 1.08 -9.37
C GLU A 81 17.88 2.14 -9.80
N GLY A 82 16.76 2.23 -9.07
CA GLY A 82 15.73 3.23 -9.29
C GLY A 82 14.83 2.95 -10.50
N TRP A 83 14.68 1.69 -10.89
CA TRP A 83 13.85 1.28 -12.03
C TRP A 83 12.39 1.70 -11.83
N VAL A 84 11.83 1.55 -10.63
CA VAL A 84 10.44 1.90 -10.34
C VAL A 84 10.23 3.40 -10.41
N ARG A 85 11.10 4.19 -9.77
CA ARG A 85 10.97 5.67 -9.76
C ARG A 85 11.12 6.29 -11.14
N THR A 86 12.00 5.74 -11.98
CA THR A 86 12.28 6.26 -13.32
C THR A 86 11.19 5.84 -14.30
N THR A 87 10.69 4.61 -14.19
CA THR A 87 9.68 4.06 -15.11
C THR A 87 8.27 4.57 -14.81
N PHE A 88 7.85 4.64 -13.55
CA PHE A 88 6.44 4.89 -13.21
C PHE A 88 6.17 6.24 -12.54
N TRP A 89 7.10 6.73 -11.71
CA TRP A 89 6.81 7.80 -10.74
C TRP A 89 7.52 9.13 -10.99
N LYS A 90 7.94 9.42 -12.22
CA LYS A 90 8.59 10.69 -12.61
C LYS A 90 9.75 11.08 -11.67
N ASN A 91 10.58 10.12 -11.29
CA ASN A 91 11.72 10.27 -10.37
C ASN A 91 11.34 10.63 -8.92
N ALA A 92 10.20 10.13 -8.42
CA ALA A 92 9.90 10.19 -6.99
C ALA A 92 11.01 9.50 -6.16
N PRO A 93 11.39 10.03 -4.98
CA PRO A 93 12.53 9.53 -4.19
C PRO A 93 12.17 8.28 -3.35
N SER A 94 11.32 7.40 -3.87
CA SER A 94 10.92 6.18 -3.16
C SER A 94 11.77 5.01 -3.64
N THR A 95 12.57 4.42 -2.74
CA THR A 95 13.36 3.22 -3.03
C THR A 95 12.83 1.97 -2.33
N LEU A 96 11.99 2.15 -1.32
CA LEU A 96 11.43 1.06 -0.52
C LEU A 96 10.13 0.55 -1.16
N ILE A 97 10.20 -0.51 -1.95
CA ILE A 97 9.11 -1.00 -2.79
C ILE A 97 8.44 -2.24 -2.18
N TYR A 98 7.12 -2.31 -2.28
CA TYR A 98 6.37 -3.50 -1.93
C TYR A 98 5.25 -3.78 -2.94
N THR A 99 5.01 -5.07 -3.22
CA THR A 99 3.90 -5.51 -4.07
C THR A 99 2.62 -5.71 -3.26
N ILE A 100 1.49 -5.66 -3.95
CA ILE A 100 0.15 -5.64 -3.36
C ILE A 100 -0.68 -6.75 -4.01
N ASN A 101 -0.94 -7.79 -3.24
CA ASN A 101 -1.79 -8.92 -3.60
C ASN A 101 -3.23 -8.70 -3.11
N ASN A 102 -4.19 -9.42 -3.72
CA ASN A 102 -5.60 -9.44 -3.29
C ASN A 102 -6.18 -8.02 -3.08
N PHE A 103 -5.89 -7.13 -4.03
CA PHE A 103 -6.28 -5.73 -3.99
C PHE A 103 -7.78 -5.56 -4.30
N SER A 104 -8.43 -4.67 -3.54
CA SER A 104 -9.79 -4.20 -3.79
C SER A 104 -9.83 -2.67 -3.70
N SER A 105 -10.48 -2.03 -4.66
CA SER A 105 -10.86 -0.62 -4.53
C SER A 105 -11.99 -0.50 -3.50
N ILE A 106 -11.91 0.50 -2.64
CA ILE A 106 -12.90 0.79 -1.59
C ILE A 106 -13.17 2.30 -1.57
N SER A 107 -14.23 2.73 -0.91
CA SER A 107 -14.51 4.16 -0.72
C SER A 107 -15.04 4.37 0.70
N VAL A 108 -14.12 4.39 1.67
CA VAL A 108 -14.48 4.46 3.09
C VAL A 108 -13.97 5.75 3.71
N PRO A 109 -14.86 6.59 4.29
CA PRO A 109 -14.42 7.76 5.04
C PRO A 109 -13.44 7.39 6.14
N ARG A 110 -12.39 8.19 6.31
CA ARG A 110 -11.36 7.95 7.33
C ARG A 110 -11.94 7.79 8.74
N SER A 111 -12.97 8.56 9.07
CA SER A 111 -13.65 8.46 10.36
C SER A 111 -14.21 7.06 10.63
N LYS A 112 -14.77 6.37 9.62
CA LYS A 112 -15.29 5.01 9.76
C LYS A 112 -14.16 4.00 9.98
N VAL A 113 -13.04 4.15 9.26
CA VAL A 113 -11.86 3.28 9.44
C VAL A 113 -11.18 3.52 10.78
N ASN A 114 -11.10 4.79 11.23
CA ASN A 114 -10.58 5.13 12.54
C ASN A 114 -11.43 4.48 13.64
N GLN A 115 -12.77 4.52 13.53
CA GLN A 115 -13.66 3.81 14.46
C GLN A 115 -13.42 2.29 14.43
N LEU A 116 -13.24 1.69 13.24
CA LEU A 116 -13.00 0.25 13.10
C LEU A 116 -11.71 -0.20 13.82
N PHE A 117 -10.67 0.64 13.84
CA PHE A 117 -9.39 0.34 14.47
C PHE A 117 -9.20 1.01 15.84
N ASP A 118 -10.26 1.53 16.42
CA ASP A 118 -10.25 2.22 17.73
C ASP A 118 -9.22 3.37 17.80
N TYR A 119 -9.08 4.10 16.69
CA TYR A 119 -8.39 5.39 16.64
C TYR A 119 -9.37 6.54 16.94
N LYS A 120 -8.83 7.66 17.43
CA LYS A 120 -9.59 8.92 17.47
C LYS A 120 -10.10 9.24 16.07
N THR A 121 -11.33 9.74 15.95
CA THR A 121 -11.97 10.01 14.66
C THR A 121 -11.18 11.00 13.80
N ASP A 122 -10.45 11.93 14.42
CA ASP A 122 -9.59 12.92 13.79
C ASP A 122 -8.16 12.45 13.51
N TYR A 123 -7.79 11.22 13.87
CA TYR A 123 -6.45 10.67 13.65
C TYR A 123 -6.08 10.66 12.16
N TYR A 124 -4.92 11.26 11.83
CA TYR A 124 -4.35 11.30 10.48
C TYR A 124 -3.13 10.37 10.41
N PRO A 125 -3.12 9.38 9.49
CA PRO A 125 -1.91 8.62 9.23
C PRO A 125 -0.83 9.53 8.64
N GLN A 126 0.35 9.53 9.24
CA GLN A 126 1.54 10.23 8.72
C GLN A 126 2.49 9.17 8.15
N GLY A 127 2.66 9.15 6.82
CA GLY A 127 3.51 8.16 6.15
C GLY A 127 2.98 6.73 6.26
N LEU A 128 3.90 5.76 6.21
CA LEU A 128 3.56 4.34 6.38
C LEU A 128 3.26 4.08 7.86
N THR A 129 2.05 3.63 8.19
CA THR A 129 1.66 3.29 9.57
C THR A 129 1.18 1.84 9.67
N ARG A 130 1.79 1.04 10.54
CA ARG A 130 1.29 -0.28 10.94
C ARG A 130 0.14 -0.12 11.93
N VAL A 131 -0.96 -0.84 11.72
CA VAL A 131 -2.02 -0.93 12.74
C VAL A 131 -1.50 -1.84 13.85
N ALA A 132 -1.53 -1.37 15.10
CA ALA A 132 -0.98 -2.13 16.22
C ALA A 132 -1.73 -3.47 16.40
N ASP A 133 -0.98 -4.56 16.63
CA ASP A 133 -1.50 -5.94 16.63
C ASP A 133 -2.66 -6.13 17.63
N HIS A 134 -2.63 -5.44 18.78
CA HIS A 134 -3.70 -5.49 19.80
C HIS A 134 -5.01 -4.82 19.38
N ARG A 135 -5.01 -3.99 18.32
CA ARG A 135 -6.19 -3.31 17.78
C ARG A 135 -6.80 -4.05 16.59
N VAL A 136 -6.03 -4.98 16.03
CA VAL A 136 -6.48 -5.94 15.03
C VAL A 136 -6.83 -7.23 15.75
N THR A 137 -7.86 -7.18 16.61
CA THR A 137 -8.42 -8.40 17.23
C THR A 137 -9.14 -9.28 16.22
N ASN A 138 -9.36 -8.77 15.01
CA ASN A 138 -10.07 -9.41 13.91
C ASN A 138 -9.08 -9.95 12.87
N ARG A 139 -9.33 -11.18 12.41
CA ARG A 139 -8.62 -11.76 11.26
C ARG A 139 -8.72 -10.82 10.05
N LEU A 140 -7.69 -10.77 9.22
CA LEU A 140 -7.64 -9.99 7.97
C LEU A 140 -8.95 -10.04 7.17
N ALA A 141 -9.56 -11.23 7.06
CA ALA A 141 -10.84 -11.45 6.39
C ALA A 141 -12.01 -10.67 7.03
N ALA A 142 -12.05 -10.55 8.36
CA ALA A 142 -13.08 -9.78 9.06
C ALA A 142 -12.88 -8.26 8.86
N ILE A 143 -11.64 -7.78 8.75
CA ILE A 143 -11.38 -6.37 8.37
C ILE A 143 -11.83 -6.12 6.93
N LYS A 144 -11.52 -7.01 5.98
CA LYS A 144 -12.00 -6.89 4.60
C LYS A 144 -13.53 -6.85 4.53
N LEU A 145 -14.21 -7.79 5.20
CA LEU A 145 -15.68 -7.80 5.29
C LEU A 145 -16.24 -6.53 5.96
N ALA A 146 -15.56 -6.01 6.97
CA ALA A 146 -15.97 -4.76 7.62
C ALA A 146 -15.82 -3.56 6.68
N LEU A 147 -14.72 -3.48 5.91
CA LEU A 147 -14.47 -2.44 4.92
C LEU A 147 -15.49 -2.50 3.76
N GLU A 148 -15.85 -3.69 3.29
CA GLU A 148 -16.91 -3.88 2.29
C GLU A 148 -18.25 -3.33 2.81
N LYS A 149 -18.66 -3.72 4.02
CA LYS A 149 -19.94 -3.26 4.63
C LYS A 149 -20.06 -1.76 4.83
N VAL A 150 -18.94 -1.05 4.96
CA VAL A 150 -18.95 0.40 5.21
C VAL A 150 -18.67 1.23 3.95
N SER A 151 -18.38 0.56 2.83
CA SER A 151 -18.21 1.17 1.51
C SER A 151 -19.53 1.37 0.75
N ASP A 152 -20.63 0.78 1.23
CA ASP A 152 -22.01 1.01 0.77
C ASP A 152 -22.65 2.27 1.38
#